data_AF-A0A4U8ULC0-F1
#
_entry.id   AF-A0A4U8ULC0-F1
#
_cell.length_a   1.000
_cell.length_b   1.000
_cell.length_c   1.000
_cell.angle_alpha   90.00
_cell.angle_beta   90.00
_cell.angle_gamma   90.00
#
_symmetry.space_group_name_H-M   'P 1'
#
loop_
_entity.id
_entity.type
_entity.pdbx_description
1 polymer ?
#
loop_
_entity_poly.entity_id
_entity_poly.type
_entity_poly.pdbx_seq_one_letter_code
_entity_poly.pdbx_strand_id
1 'polypeptide(L)'
;MASHIAPESCCCGLVHIMTGALIFAVLNCIDAVAFALVGLIVFFNGSFIVLSTIVVWAIAELFCSCLVIYGLNTEYEYCLGPFILKEVIKVILRGFFIGYFITFYIASVIERSRAARFGELVMDKQYYSYFDLDPSNEHFESDSDSIAFSIVVSICISFAIGLWSTYVVAKAYNYIKRRSFALADVQEVLQDEVAIVESIV
;
A
#
# COMPACT_ATOMS: atom_id res chain seq x y z
N MET A 1 -34.03 19.53 19.50
CA MET A 1 -32.93 19.12 20.41
C MET A 1 -31.65 19.69 19.85
N ALA A 2 -30.95 20.48 20.67
CA ALA A 2 -29.90 21.38 20.24
C ALA A 2 -28.66 20.64 19.70
N SER A 3 -28.10 21.25 18.67
CA SER A 3 -26.87 20.91 17.98
C SER A 3 -25.67 20.89 18.93
N HIS A 4 -25.12 19.70 19.19
CA HIS A 4 -23.73 19.55 19.62
C HIS A 4 -22.85 19.34 18.38
N ILE A 5 -22.79 20.36 17.51
CA ILE A 5 -21.68 20.51 16.58
C ILE A 5 -20.58 21.18 17.41
N ALA A 6 -19.69 20.37 18.00
CA ALA A 6 -18.49 20.90 18.63
C ALA A 6 -17.71 21.70 17.56
N PRO A 7 -17.52 23.01 17.73
CA PRO A 7 -16.73 23.80 16.81
C PRO A 7 -15.25 23.60 17.16
N GLU A 8 -14.37 23.68 16.16
CA GLU A 8 -12.92 23.96 16.31
C GLU A 8 -11.89 22.82 16.51
N SER A 9 -12.20 21.53 16.33
CA SER A 9 -11.14 20.53 16.19
C SER A 9 -10.71 20.31 14.72
N CYS A 10 -9.91 21.27 14.24
CA CYS A 10 -8.82 21.13 13.25
C CYS A 10 -9.17 21.02 11.73
N CYS A 11 -9.58 22.13 11.11
CA CYS A 11 -9.57 22.29 9.64
C CYS A 11 -8.17 22.01 9.03
N CYS A 12 -7.09 22.30 9.76
CA CYS A 12 -5.72 22.02 9.31
C CYS A 12 -5.44 20.51 9.22
N GLY A 13 -5.80 19.74 10.25
CA GLY A 13 -5.60 18.29 10.27
C GLY A 13 -6.31 17.58 9.11
N LEU A 14 -7.45 18.11 8.69
CA LEU A 14 -8.24 17.60 7.57
C LEU A 14 -7.55 17.80 6.22
N VAL A 15 -7.08 19.02 5.95
CA VAL A 15 -6.30 19.32 4.74
C VAL A 15 -5.04 18.46 4.71
N HIS A 16 -4.34 18.29 5.84
CA HIS A 16 -3.16 17.43 5.92
C HIS A 16 -3.44 15.96 5.61
N ILE A 17 -4.59 15.41 6.02
CA ILE A 17 -4.98 14.02 5.72
C ILE A 17 -5.27 13.85 4.23
N MET A 18 -6.01 14.77 3.61
CA MET A 18 -6.33 14.70 2.17
C MET A 18 -5.07 14.92 1.32
N THR A 19 -4.23 15.90 1.66
CA THR A 19 -2.94 16.12 0.99
C THR A 19 -2.01 14.92 1.19
N GLY A 20 -1.97 14.33 2.38
CA GLY A 20 -1.19 13.12 2.64
C GLY A 20 -1.65 11.95 1.78
N ALA A 21 -2.96 11.71 1.70
CA ALA A 21 -3.54 10.67 0.84
C ALA A 21 -3.21 10.90 -0.65
N LEU A 22 -3.26 12.17 -1.10
CA LEU A 22 -2.88 12.55 -2.46
C LEU A 22 -1.39 12.26 -2.74
N ILE A 23 -0.50 12.67 -1.84
CA ILE A 23 0.94 12.42 -1.95
C ILE A 23 1.20 10.92 -2.04
N PHE A 24 0.58 10.11 -1.16
CA PHE A 24 0.73 8.66 -1.22
C PHE A 24 0.24 8.07 -2.54
N ALA A 25 -0.90 8.53 -3.06
CA ALA A 25 -1.39 8.07 -4.36
C ALA A 25 -0.41 8.40 -5.48
N VAL A 26 0.16 9.61 -5.51
CA VAL A 26 1.16 10.01 -6.51
C VAL A 26 2.44 9.19 -6.40
N LEU A 27 2.95 8.99 -5.18
CA LEU A 27 4.14 8.15 -4.95
C LEU A 27 3.89 6.71 -5.40
N ASN A 28 2.69 6.18 -5.17
CA ASN A 28 2.33 4.84 -5.58
C ASN A 28 2.17 4.71 -7.11
N CYS A 29 1.76 5.78 -7.82
CA CYS A 29 1.82 5.81 -9.28
C CYS A 29 3.26 5.73 -9.79
N ILE A 30 4.19 6.47 -9.17
CA ILE A 30 5.61 6.44 -9.52
C ILE A 30 6.19 5.06 -9.26
N ASP A 31 5.90 4.47 -8.09
CA ASP A 31 6.33 3.12 -7.71
C ASP A 31 5.82 2.07 -8.71
N ALA A 32 4.55 2.12 -9.10
CA ALA A 32 3.97 1.20 -10.08
C ALA A 32 4.68 1.25 -11.44
N VAL A 33 5.00 2.46 -11.93
CA VAL A 33 5.73 2.64 -13.19
C VAL A 33 7.17 2.13 -13.07
N ALA A 34 7.86 2.49 -11.99
CA ALA A 34 9.22 2.03 -11.73
C ALA A 34 9.28 0.49 -11.63
N PHE A 35 8.34 -0.11 -10.92
CA PHE A 35 8.23 -1.55 -10.75
C PHE A 35 7.97 -2.27 -12.08
N ALA A 36 7.09 -1.74 -12.92
CA ALA A 36 6.86 -2.26 -14.27
C ALA A 36 8.12 -2.19 -15.14
N LEU A 37 8.86 -1.08 -15.11
CA LEU A 37 10.10 -0.89 -15.88
C LEU A 37 11.20 -1.84 -15.41
N VAL A 38 11.39 -1.98 -14.10
CA VAL A 38 12.34 -2.95 -13.53
C VAL A 38 11.95 -4.37 -13.92
N GLY A 39 10.67 -4.71 -13.81
CA GLY A 39 10.15 -6.00 -14.25
C GLY A 39 10.46 -6.27 -15.72
N LEU A 40 10.24 -5.26 -16.57
CA LEU A 40 10.54 -5.35 -17.99
C LEU A 40 12.03 -5.56 -18.23
N ILE A 41 12.93 -4.82 -17.59
CA ILE A 41 14.38 -4.96 -17.77
C ILE A 41 14.89 -6.33 -17.29
N VAL A 42 14.47 -6.77 -16.10
CA VAL A 42 14.99 -7.98 -15.45
C VAL A 42 14.40 -9.25 -16.08
N PHE A 43 13.12 -9.22 -16.46
CA PHE A 43 12.41 -10.42 -16.92
C PHE A 43 12.05 -10.39 -18.41
N PHE A 44 12.57 -9.44 -19.20
CA PHE A 44 12.29 -9.33 -20.65
C PHE A 44 12.49 -10.66 -21.39
N ASN A 45 13.64 -11.29 -21.15
CA ASN A 45 14.04 -12.57 -21.73
C ASN A 45 13.83 -13.74 -20.77
N GLY A 46 13.21 -13.48 -19.61
CA GLY A 46 13.03 -14.42 -18.53
C GLY A 46 11.66 -15.10 -18.57
N SER A 47 11.12 -15.41 -17.39
CA SER A 47 9.81 -16.05 -17.27
C SER A 47 8.68 -15.09 -17.69
N PHE A 48 8.05 -15.38 -18.83
CA PHE A 48 6.89 -14.64 -19.33
C PHE A 48 5.75 -14.54 -18.31
N ILE A 49 5.54 -15.61 -17.52
CA ILE A 49 4.51 -15.64 -16.47
C ILE A 49 4.82 -14.63 -15.37
N VAL A 50 6.08 -14.56 -14.93
CA VAL A 50 6.52 -13.61 -13.90
C VAL A 50 6.41 -12.17 -14.42
N LEU A 51 6.91 -11.92 -15.63
CA LEU A 51 6.81 -10.60 -16.27
C LEU A 51 5.36 -10.14 -16.42
N SER A 52 4.49 -11.00 -16.94
CA SER A 52 3.07 -10.68 -17.12
C SER A 52 2.39 -10.37 -15.79
N THR A 53 2.72 -11.13 -14.74
CA THR A 53 2.18 -10.91 -13.39
C THR A 53 2.62 -9.56 -12.83
N ILE A 54 3.90 -9.19 -12.99
CA ILE A 54 4.45 -7.90 -12.56
C ILE A 54 3.74 -6.75 -13.26
N VAL A 55 3.58 -6.83 -14.59
CA VAL A 55 2.94 -5.78 -15.39
C VAL A 55 1.46 -5.62 -15.02
N VAL A 56 0.71 -6.72 -14.90
CA VAL A 56 -0.70 -6.69 -14.50
C VAL A 56 -0.85 -6.07 -13.10
N TRP A 57 0.03 -6.44 -12.18
CA TRP A 57 0.01 -5.88 -10.82
C TRP A 57 0.28 -4.37 -10.82
N ALA A 58 1.29 -3.92 -11.58
CA ALA A 58 1.61 -2.50 -11.71
C ALA A 58 0.44 -1.70 -12.32
N ILE A 59 -0.25 -2.24 -13.33
CA ILE A 59 -1.44 -1.59 -13.91
C ILE A 59 -2.55 -1.46 -12.87
N ALA A 60 -2.81 -2.51 -12.10
CA ALA A 60 -3.83 -2.47 -11.04
C ALA A 60 -3.48 -1.42 -9.96
N GLU A 61 -2.19 -1.29 -9.61
CA GLU A 61 -1.71 -0.28 -8.66
C GLU A 61 -1.88 1.14 -9.18
N LEU A 62 -1.53 1.36 -10.44
CA LEU A 62 -1.70 2.64 -11.10
C LEU A 62 -3.18 3.03 -11.15
N PHE A 63 -4.05 2.08 -11.54
CA PHE A 63 -5.49 2.30 -11.60
C PHE A 63 -6.09 2.66 -10.23
N CYS A 64 -5.75 1.91 -9.17
CA CYS A 64 -6.23 2.21 -7.81
C CYS A 64 -5.75 3.59 -7.33
N SER A 65 -4.52 3.96 -7.68
CA SER A 65 -3.95 5.26 -7.29
C SER A 65 -4.62 6.41 -8.02
N CYS A 66 -4.90 6.26 -9.32
CA CYS A 66 -5.70 7.20 -10.10
C CYS A 66 -7.12 7.37 -9.54
N LEU A 67 -7.75 6.27 -9.09
CA LEU A 67 -9.05 6.36 -8.42
C LEU A 67 -8.98 7.13 -7.11
N VAL A 68 -7.93 6.97 -6.30
CA VAL A 68 -7.74 7.78 -5.09
C VAL A 68 -7.61 9.26 -5.44
N ILE A 69 -6.77 9.60 -6.43
CA ILE A 69 -6.62 11.00 -6.89
C ILE A 69 -7.96 11.57 -7.35
N TYR A 70 -8.69 10.82 -8.19
CA TYR A 70 -10.00 11.21 -8.67
C TYR A 70 -10.99 11.40 -7.51
N GLY A 71 -11.12 10.42 -6.62
CA GLY A 71 -12.06 10.45 -5.49
C GLY A 71 -11.75 11.53 -4.46
N LEU A 72 -10.47 11.89 -4.27
CA LEU A 72 -10.09 13.03 -3.43
C LEU A 72 -10.50 14.36 -4.07
N ASN A 73 -10.38 14.48 -5.40
CA ASN A 73 -10.75 15.70 -6.13
C ASN A 73 -12.26 15.87 -6.31
N THR A 74 -13.01 14.77 -6.48
CA THR A 74 -14.47 14.77 -6.68
C THR A 74 -15.24 14.56 -5.39
N GLU A 75 -14.55 14.38 -4.27
CA GLU A 75 -15.14 14.02 -2.98
C GLU A 75 -16.06 12.79 -3.07
N TYR A 76 -15.67 11.78 -3.88
CA TYR A 76 -16.41 10.54 -4.04
C TYR A 76 -15.70 9.38 -3.32
N GLU A 77 -16.22 8.97 -2.17
CA GLU A 77 -15.54 8.06 -1.25
C GLU A 77 -15.33 6.66 -1.83
N TYR A 78 -16.25 6.17 -2.66
CA TYR A 78 -16.20 4.81 -3.21
C TYR A 78 -14.97 4.60 -4.10
N CYS A 79 -14.38 5.66 -4.66
CA CYS A 79 -13.14 5.59 -5.42
C CYS A 79 -11.90 5.28 -4.55
N LEU A 80 -11.94 5.52 -3.24
CA LEU A 80 -10.83 5.20 -2.34
C LEU A 80 -10.87 3.72 -1.89
N GLY A 81 -12.03 3.08 -1.97
CA GLY A 81 -12.25 1.70 -1.55
C GLY A 81 -11.31 0.66 -2.20
N PRO A 82 -11.14 0.66 -3.53
CA PRO A 82 -10.23 -0.27 -4.21
C PRO A 82 -8.79 -0.20 -3.71
N PHE A 83 -8.28 1.00 -3.42
CA PHE A 83 -6.93 1.18 -2.87
C PHE A 83 -6.81 0.55 -1.49
N ILE A 84 -7.78 0.82 -0.59
CA ILE A 84 -7.79 0.26 0.76
C ILE A 84 -7.84 -1.27 0.71
N LEU A 85 -8.72 -1.85 -0.11
CA LEU A 85 -8.83 -3.30 -0.27
C LEU A 85 -7.52 -3.92 -0.77
N LYS A 86 -6.92 -3.32 -1.80
CA LYS A 86 -5.62 -3.74 -2.35
C LYS A 86 -4.54 -3.73 -1.29
N GLU A 87 -4.40 -2.64 -0.53
CA GLU A 87 -3.37 -2.56 0.50
C GLU A 87 -3.61 -3.55 1.64
N VAL A 88 -4.86 -3.81 2.05
CA VAL A 88 -5.17 -4.87 3.02
C VAL A 88 -4.68 -6.23 2.52
N ILE A 89 -4.91 -6.56 1.24
CA ILE A 89 -4.40 -7.80 0.64
C ILE A 89 -2.87 -7.83 0.67
N LYS A 90 -2.19 -6.73 0.30
CA LYS A 90 -0.71 -6.63 0.34
C LYS A 90 -0.18 -6.81 1.76
N VAL A 91 -0.82 -6.20 2.75
CA VAL A 91 -0.47 -6.30 4.17
C VAL A 91 -0.60 -7.76 4.63
N ILE A 92 -1.71 -8.44 4.32
CA ILE A 92 -1.88 -9.85 4.71
C ILE A 92 -0.76 -10.71 4.11
N LEU A 93 -0.52 -10.61 2.79
CA LEU A 93 0.50 -11.40 2.11
C LEU A 93 1.92 -11.11 2.63
N ARG A 94 2.28 -9.83 2.80
CA ARG A 94 3.58 -9.43 3.34
C ARG A 94 3.74 -9.85 4.79
N GLY A 95 2.68 -9.79 5.59
CA GLY A 95 2.68 -10.24 6.99
C GLY A 95 2.98 -11.74 7.11
N PHE A 96 2.36 -12.56 6.26
CA PHE A 96 2.69 -13.99 6.18
C PHE A 96 4.15 -14.23 5.80
N PHE A 97 4.65 -13.49 4.80
CA PHE A 97 6.03 -13.59 4.37
C PHE A 97 7.01 -13.21 5.49
N ILE A 98 6.81 -12.07 6.14
CA ILE A 98 7.62 -11.61 7.29
C ILE A 98 7.59 -12.65 8.43
N GLY A 99 6.42 -13.20 8.76
CA GLY A 99 6.29 -14.23 9.79
C GLY A 99 7.06 -15.51 9.45
N TYR A 100 7.01 -15.95 8.19
CA TYR A 100 7.80 -17.08 7.69
C TYR A 100 9.30 -16.81 7.85
N PHE A 101 9.75 -15.63 7.46
CA PHE A 101 11.15 -15.21 7.57
C PHE A 101 11.67 -15.16 9.00
N ILE A 102 10.92 -14.55 9.92
CA ILE A 102 11.28 -14.47 11.33
C ILE A 102 11.38 -15.88 11.93
N THR A 103 10.41 -16.74 11.64
CA THR A 103 10.41 -18.13 12.14
C THR A 103 11.63 -18.90 11.64
N PHE A 104 11.95 -18.74 10.36
CA PHE A 104 13.10 -19.39 9.75
C PHE A 104 14.43 -18.85 10.31
N TYR A 105 14.55 -17.54 10.49
CA TYR A 105 15.72 -16.92 11.12
C TYR A 105 15.92 -17.39 12.57
N ILE A 106 14.86 -17.46 13.38
CA ILE A 106 14.95 -17.98 14.75
C ILE A 106 15.40 -19.44 14.74
N ALA A 107 14.83 -20.27 13.85
CA ALA A 107 15.23 -21.66 13.70
C ALA A 107 16.71 -21.80 13.26
N SER A 108 17.19 -20.90 12.40
CA SER A 108 18.57 -20.90 11.90
C SER A 108 19.58 -20.48 12.97
N VAL A 109 19.21 -19.55 13.87
CA VAL A 109 20.04 -19.17 15.03
C VAL A 109 20.12 -20.28 16.08
N ILE A 110 19.03 -21.01 16.31
CA ILE A 110 18.98 -22.11 17.31
C ILE A 110 19.77 -23.34 16.81
N GLU A 111 19.70 -23.65 15.52
CA GLU A 111 20.37 -24.81 14.93
C GLU A 111 21.41 -24.32 13.90
N ARG A 112 22.68 -24.22 14.31
CA ARG A 112 23.79 -23.70 13.47
C ARG A 112 23.91 -24.39 12.09
N SER A 113 23.46 -25.63 11.95
CA SER A 113 23.43 -26.34 10.66
C SER A 113 22.38 -25.79 9.68
N ARG A 114 21.38 -25.03 10.15
CA ARG A 114 20.38 -24.31 9.33
C ARG A 114 20.75 -22.85 9.08
N ALA A 115 21.63 -22.25 9.88
CA ALA A 115 22.14 -20.89 9.70
C ALA A 115 22.73 -20.67 8.30
N ALA A 116 23.55 -21.61 7.82
CA ALA A 116 24.22 -21.55 6.52
C ALA A 116 23.29 -21.68 5.29
N ARG A 117 21.98 -21.76 5.48
CA ARG A 117 20.99 -21.90 4.38
C ARG A 117 20.01 -20.73 4.29
N PHE A 118 20.23 -19.66 5.07
CA PHE A 118 19.35 -18.49 5.03
C PHE A 118 19.43 -17.79 3.67
N GLY A 119 20.64 -17.51 3.18
CA GLY A 119 20.87 -17.01 1.82
C GLY A 119 20.27 -17.90 0.73
N GLU A 120 20.41 -19.23 0.83
CA GLU A 120 19.83 -20.18 -0.14
C GLU A 120 18.29 -20.16 -0.21
N LEU A 121 17.62 -19.80 0.88
CA LEU A 121 16.15 -19.73 0.93
C LEU A 121 15.61 -18.52 0.15
N VAL A 122 16.40 -17.43 0.09
CA VAL A 122 15.99 -16.15 -0.52
C VAL A 122 16.56 -16.00 -1.92
N MET A 123 17.77 -16.49 -2.15
CA MET A 123 18.57 -16.24 -3.34
C MET A 123 18.70 -17.52 -4.15
N ASP A 124 17.86 -17.64 -5.17
CA ASP A 124 18.04 -18.64 -6.21
C ASP A 124 19.25 -18.29 -7.09
N LYS A 125 19.89 -19.29 -7.71
CA LYS A 125 21.13 -19.14 -8.50
C LYS A 125 20.97 -18.16 -9.67
N GLN A 126 19.75 -18.02 -10.18
CA GLN A 126 19.41 -17.04 -11.22
C GLN A 126 19.60 -15.58 -10.78
N TYR A 127 19.67 -15.31 -9.47
CA TYR A 127 19.84 -13.96 -8.94
C TYR A 127 21.30 -13.61 -8.62
N TYR A 128 22.23 -14.57 -8.61
CA TYR A 128 23.62 -14.32 -8.19
C TYR A 128 24.33 -13.29 -9.04
N SER A 129 24.14 -13.32 -10.36
CA SER A 129 24.72 -12.34 -11.29
C SER A 129 24.14 -10.93 -11.13
N TYR A 130 22.97 -10.77 -10.51
CA TYR A 130 22.38 -9.44 -10.25
C TYR A 130 22.91 -8.80 -8.98
N PHE A 131 23.44 -9.62 -8.08
CA PHE A 131 23.95 -9.21 -6.77
C PHE A 131 25.48 -9.38 -6.67
N ASP A 132 26.15 -9.65 -7.79
CA ASP A 132 27.59 -9.92 -7.89
C ASP A 132 28.06 -11.00 -6.90
N LEU A 133 27.22 -12.02 -6.68
CA LEU A 133 27.53 -13.15 -5.80
C LEU A 133 28.29 -14.22 -6.58
N ASP A 134 29.51 -14.54 -6.14
CA ASP A 134 30.32 -15.63 -6.69
C ASP A 134 30.37 -16.80 -5.70
N PRO A 135 29.78 -17.98 -6.02
CA PRO A 135 29.83 -19.17 -5.17
C PRO A 135 31.23 -19.70 -4.87
N SER A 136 32.25 -19.28 -5.64
CA SER A 136 33.65 -19.65 -5.43
C SER A 136 34.38 -18.76 -4.42
N ASN A 137 33.75 -17.66 -3.98
CA ASN A 137 34.30 -16.74 -3.00
C ASN A 137 34.16 -17.32 -1.57
N GLU A 138 35.21 -17.21 -0.75
CA GLU A 138 35.21 -17.63 0.66
C GLU A 138 34.18 -16.86 1.51
N HIS A 139 33.77 -15.67 1.08
CA HIS A 139 32.76 -14.84 1.74
C HIS A 139 31.33 -15.03 1.21
N PHE A 140 31.11 -15.95 0.26
CA PHE A 140 29.83 -16.14 -0.41
C PHE A 140 28.64 -16.31 0.54
N GLU A 141 28.76 -17.14 1.58
CA GLU A 141 27.68 -17.36 2.55
C GLU A 141 27.35 -16.08 3.33
N SER A 142 28.39 -15.36 3.77
CA SER A 142 28.23 -14.10 4.51
C SER A 142 27.61 -13.00 3.66
N ASP A 143 28.00 -12.88 2.40
CA ASP A 143 27.47 -11.88 1.46
C ASP A 143 26.01 -12.20 1.10
N SER A 144 25.72 -13.47 0.81
CA SER A 144 24.37 -13.96 0.52
C SER A 144 23.42 -13.72 1.70
N ASP A 145 23.85 -14.02 2.93
CA ASP A 145 23.07 -13.78 4.15
C ASP A 145 22.85 -12.28 4.41
N SER A 146 23.85 -11.44 4.16
CA SER A 146 23.75 -9.98 4.31
C SER A 146 22.72 -9.38 3.33
N ILE A 147 22.71 -9.85 2.08
CA ILE A 147 21.75 -9.41 1.08
C ILE A 147 20.35 -9.92 1.42
N ALA A 148 20.21 -11.19 1.80
CA ALA A 148 18.94 -11.76 2.25
C ALA A 148 18.37 -10.98 3.44
N PHE A 149 19.19 -10.63 4.43
CA PHE A 149 18.78 -9.80 5.56
C PHE A 149 18.33 -8.40 5.11
N SER A 150 19.08 -7.76 4.20
CA SER A 150 18.76 -6.45 3.66
C SER A 150 17.42 -6.43 2.90
N ILE A 151 17.13 -7.50 2.14
CA ILE A 151 15.84 -7.70 1.46
C ILE A 151 14.71 -7.80 2.49
N VAL A 152 14.89 -8.61 3.54
CA VAL A 152 13.87 -8.79 4.60
C VAL A 152 13.59 -7.48 5.34
N VAL A 153 14.63 -6.73 5.70
CA VAL A 153 14.49 -5.41 6.34
C VAL A 153 13.73 -4.45 5.42
N SER A 154 14.06 -4.43 4.13
CA SER A 154 13.37 -3.61 3.13
C SER A 154 11.88 -3.97 3.01
N ILE A 155 11.55 -5.26 3.08
CA ILE A 155 10.16 -5.74 3.08
C ILE A 155 9.42 -5.27 4.35
N CYS A 156 10.05 -5.32 5.52
CA CYS A 156 9.47 -4.82 6.77
C CYS A 156 9.20 -3.32 6.72
N ILE A 157 10.13 -2.52 6.18
CA ILE A 157 9.95 -1.08 6.00
C ILE A 157 8.79 -0.82 5.02
N SER A 158 8.76 -1.51 3.88
CA SER A 158 7.69 -1.39 2.89
C SER A 158 6.33 -1.78 3.47
N PHE A 159 6.29 -2.77 4.36
CA PHE A 159 5.08 -3.17 5.09
C PHE A 159 4.59 -2.06 6.03
N ALA A 160 5.47 -1.43 6.81
CA ALA A 160 5.12 -0.32 7.69
C ALA A 160 4.59 0.90 6.90
N ILE A 161 5.24 1.24 5.78
CA ILE A 161 4.78 2.30 4.88
C ILE A 161 3.41 1.97 4.30
N GLY A 162 3.17 0.72 3.88
CA GLY A 162 1.87 0.26 3.38
C GLY A 162 0.75 0.35 4.41
N LEU A 163 1.01 -0.04 5.67
CA LEU A 163 0.06 0.14 6.76
C LEU A 163 -0.27 1.61 6.99
N TRP A 164 0.75 2.46 6.96
CA TRP A 164 0.58 3.89 7.18
C TRP A 164 -0.20 4.57 6.05
N SER A 165 0.12 4.27 4.78
CA SER A 165 -0.60 4.80 3.63
C SER A 165 -2.07 4.36 3.65
N THR A 166 -2.33 3.08 3.98
CA THR A 166 -3.69 2.55 4.14
C THR A 166 -4.44 3.30 5.22
N TYR A 167 -3.82 3.55 6.38
CA TYR A 167 -4.44 4.29 7.47
C TYR A 167 -4.80 5.72 7.03
N VAL A 168 -3.91 6.42 6.33
CA VAL A 168 -4.17 7.79 5.85
C VAL A 168 -5.30 7.81 4.82
N VAL A 169 -5.30 6.91 3.83
CA VAL A 169 -6.36 6.82 2.82
C VAL A 169 -7.70 6.40 3.45
N ALA A 170 -7.70 5.48 4.42
CA ALA A 170 -8.90 5.09 5.15
C ALA A 170 -9.46 6.23 6.01
N LYS A 171 -8.61 7.09 6.57
CA LYS A 171 -9.05 8.32 7.24
C LYS A 171 -9.68 9.29 6.26
N ALA A 172 -9.09 9.49 5.07
CA ALA A 172 -9.67 10.30 4.01
C ALA A 172 -11.03 9.76 3.54
N TYR A 173 -11.15 8.43 3.35
CA TYR A 173 -12.41 7.76 3.01
C TYR A 173 -13.50 8.06 4.04
N ASN A 174 -13.22 7.84 5.33
CA ASN A 174 -14.20 8.06 6.39
C ASN A 174 -14.59 9.54 6.51
N TYR A 175 -13.67 10.44 6.19
CA TYR A 175 -13.93 11.88 6.18
C TYR A 175 -14.93 12.26 5.08
N ILE A 176 -14.64 11.90 3.84
CA ILE A 176 -15.51 12.17 2.69
C ILE A 176 -16.90 11.58 2.95
N LYS A 177 -16.94 10.31 3.36
CA LYS A 177 -18.18 9.61 3.71
C LYS A 177 -19.04 10.38 4.73
N ARG A 178 -18.44 10.86 5.82
CA ARG A 178 -19.18 11.63 6.85
C ARG A 178 -19.74 12.94 6.30
N ARG A 179 -18.99 13.62 5.44
CA ARG A 179 -19.42 14.88 4.82
C ARG A 179 -20.57 14.64 3.85
N SER A 180 -20.51 13.57 3.04
CA SER A 180 -21.59 13.18 2.14
C SER A 180 -22.91 12.95 2.90
N PHE A 181 -22.86 12.29 4.06
CA PHE A 181 -24.05 12.13 4.92
C PHE A 181 -24.56 13.46 5.49
N ALA A 182 -23.67 14.30 6.02
CA ALA A 182 -24.08 15.59 6.57
C ALA A 182 -24.72 16.52 5.52
N LEU A 183 -24.26 16.48 4.27
CA LEU A 183 -24.84 17.23 3.16
C LEU A 183 -26.22 16.68 2.77
N ALA A 184 -26.39 15.35 2.77
CA ALA A 184 -27.67 14.72 2.49
C ALA A 184 -28.73 15.12 3.53
N ASP A 185 -28.39 15.08 4.82
CA ASP A 185 -29.30 15.47 5.92
C ASP A 185 -29.74 16.94 5.80
N VAL A 186 -28.82 17.85 5.48
CA VAL A 186 -29.15 19.28 5.29
C VAL A 186 -30.05 19.48 4.07
N GLN A 187 -29.83 18.74 2.99
CA GLN A 187 -30.63 18.83 1.79
C GLN A 187 -32.05 18.29 1.99
N GLU A 188 -32.22 17.23 2.79
CA GLU A 188 -33.53 16.70 3.19
C GLU A 188 -34.32 17.73 4.02
N VAL A 189 -33.68 18.37 5.01
CA VAL A 189 -34.32 19.44 5.80
C VAL A 189 -34.75 20.62 4.93
N LEU A 190 -33.91 21.04 3.98
CA LEU A 190 -34.25 22.13 3.06
C LEU A 190 -35.41 21.75 2.12
N GLN A 191 -35.47 20.49 1.67
CA GLN A 191 -36.59 20.02 0.84
C GLN A 191 -37.90 19.97 1.64
N ASP A 192 -37.86 19.54 2.89
CA ASP A 192 -39.02 19.55 3.78
C ASP A 192 -39.52 20.97 4.05
N GLU A 193 -38.61 21.93 4.29
CA GLU A 193 -38.98 23.34 4.48
C GLU A 193 -39.63 23.95 3.23
N VAL A 194 -39.10 23.66 2.04
CA VAL A 194 -39.68 24.12 0.77
C VAL A 194 -41.06 23.51 0.54
N ALA A 195 -41.24 22.22 0.80
CA ALA A 195 -42.54 21.55 0.67
C ALA A 195 -43.60 22.11 1.64
N ILE A 196 -43.19 22.49 2.86
CA ILE A 196 -44.08 23.16 3.82
C ILE A 196 -44.50 24.53 3.29
N VAL A 197 -43.57 25.33 2.78
CA VAL A 197 -43.88 26.66 2.22
C VAL A 197 -44.82 26.56 1.02
N GLU A 198 -44.61 25.61 0.11
CA GLU A 198 -45.50 25.38 -1.04
C GLU A 198 -46.90 24.89 -0.63
N SER A 199 -47.05 24.22 0.51
CA SER A 199 -48.37 23.76 1.00
C SER A 199 -49.23 24.86 1.64
N ILE A 200 -48.62 26.00 2.00
CA ILE A 200 -49.28 27.14 2.65
C ILE A 200 -49.76 28.18 1.62
N VAL A 201 -49.21 28.16 0.40
CA VAL A 201 -49.55 29.05 -0.73
C VAL A 201 -50.65 28.44 -1.59
#